data_AF-A0A940Q2X2-F1
#
_entry.id   AF-A0A940Q2X2-F1
#
_cell.length_a   1.000
_cell.length_b   1.000
_cell.length_c   1.000
_cell.angle_alpha   90.00
_cell.angle_beta   90.00
_cell.angle_gamma   90.00
#
_symmetry.space_group_name_H-M   'P 1'
#
loop_
_entity.id
_entity.type
_entity.pdbx_description
1 polymer ?
#
loop_
_entity_poly.entity_id
_entity_poly.type
_entity_poly.pdbx_seq_one_letter_code
_entity_poly.pdbx_strand_id
1 'polypeptide(L)'
;MNYEELLAAKNRGRLNPSRQPIGEYYRTQVDGKYRGVVDIAPQLHSSIVFSRALRTECEHNVKLISNHQLHFQPIGDGPDIRQLEVEPGVYLSFEQLLQDNPAVVASNDFIGDTLRALVEVTNYLHAQGIRHVCYSPRTVFVRKGDNGVMLLSHGSFYLGIDDQRLFYGDDAAYVAPEVLNHGAVDNRCDVYSIGKFLEYLFAHSSMPIEYRQAVKRATSESPEDRFDSLDDLLRAVQRRRSALHSVVTLAIAAVVALFCVGIYFDLFPESHEVEFVKPAPRQQIDDLIDDGFDPAELGVTNADSVGQIDTSVQADYQAKGEAIFRKRYAAEAERILSNIYNKENMSNSEKQFRAANQATLEELMKQQQALGEEAGLTMERSQLIATEIIDRISEKMKREMGGTNSRGIQK
;
A
#
# COMPACT_ATOMS: atom_id res chain seq x y z
N MET A 1 42.50 18.91 5.22
CA MET A 1 41.58 19.41 6.26
C MET A 1 40.25 18.71 6.03
N ASN A 2 39.88 17.81 6.94
CA ASN A 2 38.65 17.01 6.84
C ASN A 2 37.42 17.88 7.16
N TYR A 3 36.22 17.51 6.68
CA TYR A 3 34.98 18.24 6.96
C TYR A 3 34.69 18.38 8.47
N GLU A 4 35.03 17.34 9.25
CA GLU A 4 34.91 17.38 10.71
C GLU A 4 35.89 18.39 11.36
N GLU A 5 37.09 18.57 10.80
CA GLU A 5 38.07 19.56 11.31
C GLU A 5 37.61 21.01 11.02
N LEU A 6 36.93 21.23 9.89
CA LEU A 6 36.34 22.52 9.54
C LEU A 6 35.15 22.86 10.46
N LEU A 7 34.29 21.89 10.77
CA LEU A 7 33.19 22.07 11.72
C LEU A 7 33.71 22.31 13.15
N ALA A 8 34.75 21.59 13.55
CA ALA A 8 35.40 21.80 14.84
C ALA A 8 36.00 23.20 14.92
N ALA A 9 36.72 23.68 13.89
CA ALA A 9 37.28 25.03 13.86
C ALA A 9 36.21 26.14 13.98
N LYS A 10 35.02 25.95 13.38
CA LYS A 10 33.90 26.89 13.48
C LYS A 10 33.26 26.92 14.88
N ASN A 11 33.21 25.78 15.56
CA ASN A 11 32.54 25.60 16.86
C ASN A 11 33.52 25.51 18.05
N ARG A 12 34.68 26.16 17.97
CA ARG A 12 35.71 26.15 19.05
C ARG A 12 36.15 24.73 19.49
N GLY A 13 36.21 23.80 18.55
CA GLY A 13 36.59 22.41 18.78
C GLY A 13 35.44 21.48 19.20
N ARG A 14 34.21 22.00 19.38
CA ARG A 14 33.03 21.21 19.79
C ARG A 14 32.23 20.73 18.59
N LEU A 15 32.10 19.42 18.45
CA LEU A 15 31.28 18.78 17.43
C LEU A 15 29.98 18.26 18.04
N ASN A 16 28.89 18.35 17.28
CA ASN A 16 27.56 17.82 17.63
C ASN A 16 27.06 18.25 19.03
N PRO A 17 27.03 19.56 19.37
CA PRO A 17 26.54 20.01 20.66
C PRO A 17 25.05 19.69 20.84
N SER A 18 24.70 19.00 21.92
CA SER A 18 23.32 18.69 22.32
C SER A 18 23.09 19.07 23.77
N ARG A 19 22.08 19.91 24.02
CA ARG A 19 21.67 20.31 25.36
C ARG A 19 20.92 19.17 26.04
N GLN A 20 21.23 18.90 27.29
CA GLN A 20 20.62 17.88 28.15
C GLN A 20 20.11 18.53 29.44
N PRO A 21 19.21 17.87 30.21
CA PRO A 21 18.82 18.37 31.53
C PRO A 21 20.00 18.57 32.49
N ILE A 22 20.98 17.67 32.45
CA ILE A 22 22.17 17.72 33.31
C ILE A 22 23.25 18.70 32.83
N GLY A 23 23.20 19.18 31.58
CA GLY A 23 24.31 19.91 30.98
C GLY A 23 24.32 19.96 29.45
N GLU A 24 25.51 20.08 28.85
CA GLU A 24 25.70 20.07 27.40
C GLU A 24 26.62 18.91 27.00
N TYR A 25 26.13 18.04 26.13
CA TYR A 25 26.93 17.01 25.48
C TYR A 25 27.60 17.57 24.21
N TYR A 26 28.88 17.30 24.02
CA TYR A 26 29.57 17.56 22.75
C TYR A 26 30.73 16.58 22.57
N ARG A 27 31.17 16.43 21.32
CA ARG A 27 32.35 15.64 20.96
C ARG A 27 33.53 16.59 20.76
N THR A 28 34.65 16.30 21.40
CA THR A 28 35.87 17.11 21.29
C THR A 28 37.09 16.23 21.02
N GLN A 29 38.14 16.80 20.45
CA GLN A 29 39.39 16.11 20.20
C GLN A 29 40.35 16.34 21.37
N VAL A 30 40.69 15.28 22.09
CA VAL A 30 41.67 15.28 23.19
C VAL A 30 42.78 14.29 22.81
N ASP A 31 44.02 14.75 22.79
CA ASP A 31 45.21 13.94 22.43
C ASP A 31 45.08 13.21 21.09
N GLY A 32 44.49 13.87 20.09
CA GLY A 32 44.30 13.31 18.75
C GLY A 32 43.14 12.31 18.62
N LYS A 33 42.48 11.92 19.73
CA LYS A 33 41.30 11.05 19.74
C LYS A 33 40.04 11.86 20.02
N TYR A 34 38.96 11.54 19.32
CA TYR A 34 37.67 12.14 19.61
C TYR A 34 36.99 11.42 20.77
N ARG A 35 36.50 12.19 21.74
CA ARG A 35 35.78 11.71 22.93
C ARG A 35 34.48 12.49 23.08
N GLY A 36 33.44 11.82 23.57
CA GLY A 36 32.20 12.48 23.99
C GLY A 36 32.38 13.02 25.41
N VAL A 37 31.99 14.27 25.63
CA VAL A 37 32.05 14.91 26.95
C VAL A 37 30.70 15.54 27.26
N VAL A 38 30.25 15.39 28.49
CA VAL A 38 29.12 16.14 29.03
C VAL A 38 29.65 17.17 30.02
N ASP A 39 29.51 18.45 29.68
CA ASP A 39 29.75 19.56 30.60
C ASP A 39 28.50 19.77 31.45
N ILE A 40 28.61 19.57 32.77
CA ILE A 40 27.50 19.77 33.68
C ILE A 40 27.15 21.26 33.78
N ALA A 41 25.85 21.58 33.85
CA ALA A 41 25.39 22.96 33.90
C ALA A 41 25.91 23.66 35.18
N PRO A 42 26.51 24.87 35.08
CA PRO A 42 27.12 25.54 36.23
C PRO A 42 26.18 25.80 37.41
N GLN A 43 24.88 25.98 37.12
CA GLN A 43 23.87 26.21 38.16
C GLN A 43 23.69 24.98 39.05
N LEU A 44 23.87 23.77 38.49
CA LEU A 44 23.66 22.50 39.18
C LEU A 44 24.80 22.14 40.14
N HIS A 45 26.02 22.66 39.93
CA HIS A 45 27.16 22.44 40.84
C HIS A 45 26.91 22.88 42.27
N SER A 46 26.08 23.92 42.45
CA SER A 46 25.77 24.45 43.78
C SER A 46 24.81 23.55 44.58
N SER A 47 24.12 22.62 43.91
CA SER A 47 23.13 21.75 44.53
C SER A 47 23.76 20.46 45.05
N ILE A 48 23.80 20.32 46.38
CA ILE A 48 24.27 19.10 47.05
C ILE A 48 23.40 17.89 46.65
N VAL A 49 22.10 18.11 46.45
CA VAL A 49 21.15 17.06 46.04
C VAL A 49 21.51 16.53 44.65
N PHE A 50 21.77 17.44 43.71
CA PHE A 50 22.18 17.07 42.35
C PHE A 50 23.53 16.33 42.35
N SER A 51 24.55 16.86 43.02
CA SER A 51 25.88 16.24 43.05
C SER A 51 25.86 14.83 43.66
N ARG A 52 25.00 14.61 44.66
CA ARG A 52 24.78 13.28 45.24
C ARG A 52 24.07 12.35 44.23
N ALA A 53 22.99 12.82 43.61
CA ALA A 53 22.25 12.07 42.60
C ALA A 53 23.15 11.65 41.42
N LEU A 54 23.94 12.59 40.90
CA LEU A 54 24.87 12.34 39.79
C LEU A 54 25.92 11.29 40.16
N ARG A 55 26.48 11.34 41.38
CA ARG A 55 27.42 10.30 41.83
C ARG A 55 26.76 8.92 41.90
N THR A 56 25.55 8.86 42.44
CA THR A 56 24.78 7.60 42.49
C THR A 56 24.48 7.08 41.08
N GLU A 57 24.15 7.96 40.13
CA GLU A 57 23.97 7.57 38.74
C GLU A 57 25.25 7.00 38.13
N CYS A 58 26.40 7.67 38.31
CA CYS A 58 27.70 7.16 37.83
C CYS A 58 27.99 5.74 38.36
N GLU A 59 27.75 5.49 39.64
CA GLU A 59 27.97 4.18 40.28
C GLU A 59 27.06 3.08 39.72
N HIS A 60 25.82 3.43 39.32
CA HIS A 60 24.88 2.49 38.71
C HIS A 60 25.16 2.30 37.23
N ASN A 61 25.51 3.36 36.50
CA ASN A 61 25.77 3.35 35.06
C ASN A 61 26.84 2.33 34.68
N VAL A 62 27.90 2.19 35.48
CA VAL A 62 28.98 1.20 35.27
C VAL A 62 28.48 -0.25 35.38
N LYS A 63 27.38 -0.49 36.10
CA LYS A 63 26.81 -1.83 36.32
C LYS A 63 25.75 -2.21 35.29
N LEU A 64 25.26 -1.24 34.52
CA LEU A 64 24.28 -1.51 33.47
C LEU A 64 24.96 -2.27 32.33
N ILE A 65 24.28 -3.29 31.80
CA ILE A 65 24.77 -4.11 30.69
C ILE A 65 23.64 -4.17 29.67
N SER A 66 23.66 -3.24 28.72
CA SER A 66 22.69 -3.16 27.64
C SER A 66 23.34 -2.57 26.39
N ASN A 67 22.97 -3.07 25.21
CA ASN A 67 23.44 -2.55 23.93
C ASN A 67 22.98 -1.11 23.65
N HIS A 68 21.97 -0.65 24.38
CA HIS A 68 21.33 0.65 24.22
C HIS A 68 21.68 1.64 25.33
N GLN A 69 22.65 1.31 26.19
CA GLN A 69 23.10 2.16 27.29
C GLN A 69 24.49 2.73 26.97
N LEU A 70 24.66 4.05 27.10
CA LEU A 70 25.98 4.68 27.06
C LEU A 70 26.60 4.65 28.45
N HIS A 71 27.87 4.27 28.49
CA HIS A 71 28.68 4.37 29.69
C HIS A 71 29.40 5.70 29.78
N PHE A 72 29.47 6.25 30.98
CA PHE A 72 30.21 7.48 31.24
C PHE A 72 30.89 7.46 32.61
N GLN A 73 31.96 8.24 32.73
CA GLN A 73 32.76 8.34 33.94
C GLN A 73 33.11 9.81 34.24
N PRO A 74 33.18 10.21 35.52
CA PRO A 74 33.57 11.58 35.87
C PRO A 74 35.02 11.87 35.46
N ILE A 75 35.24 13.06 34.92
CA ILE A 75 36.59 13.56 34.60
C ILE A 75 37.15 14.28 35.83
N GLY A 76 38.16 13.65 36.45
CA GLY A 76 38.87 14.17 37.61
C GLY A 76 38.33 13.68 38.96
N ASP A 77 39.20 13.66 39.97
CA ASP A 77 38.92 13.09 41.30
C ASP A 77 38.38 14.14 42.31
N GLY A 78 37.82 15.23 41.80
CA GLY A 78 37.28 16.30 42.64
C GLY A 78 35.97 15.91 43.34
N PRO A 79 35.60 16.57 44.46
CA PRO A 79 34.31 16.35 45.12
C PRO A 79 33.12 16.76 44.22
N ASP A 80 33.33 17.73 43.34
CA ASP A 80 32.34 18.24 42.39
C ASP A 80 32.64 17.70 40.98
N ILE A 81 31.71 16.91 40.46
CA ILE A 81 31.79 16.38 39.09
C ILE A 81 31.44 17.50 38.12
N ARG A 82 32.43 17.99 37.38
CA ARG A 82 32.28 19.07 36.40
C ARG A 82 31.98 18.57 34.99
N GLN A 83 32.61 17.46 34.65
CA GLN A 83 32.54 16.89 33.31
C GLN A 83 32.44 15.37 33.42
N LEU A 84 31.73 14.77 32.46
CA LEU A 84 31.64 13.33 32.30
C LEU A 84 32.25 12.96 30.95
N GLU A 85 33.16 12.00 30.94
CA GLU A 85 33.65 11.37 29.73
C GLU A 85 32.73 10.22 29.36
N VAL A 86 32.20 10.26 28.14
CA VAL A 86 31.36 9.21 27.56
C VAL A 86 32.24 8.22 26.80
N GLU A 87 31.83 6.96 26.78
CA GLU A 87 32.51 5.90 26.05
C GLU A 87 32.83 6.28 24.57
N PRO A 88 33.89 5.69 23.98
CA PRO A 88 34.29 6.03 22.62
C PRO A 88 33.21 5.67 21.60
N GLY A 89 32.77 6.66 20.82
CA GLY A 89 31.81 6.47 19.76
C GLY A 89 31.45 7.78 19.07
N VAL A 90 30.60 7.68 18.04
CA VAL A 90 30.01 8.84 17.39
C VAL A 90 28.51 8.79 17.63
N TYR A 91 28.05 9.60 18.57
CA TYR A 91 26.66 9.68 18.97
C TYR A 91 26.07 11.02 18.54
N LEU A 92 24.87 10.98 17.97
CA LEU A 92 24.06 12.13 17.61
C LEU A 92 22.77 12.07 18.40
N SER A 93 22.28 13.20 18.89
CA SER A 93 20.91 13.24 19.42
C SER A 93 19.91 13.02 18.29
N PHE A 94 18.71 12.52 18.59
CA PHE A 94 17.65 12.40 17.59
C PHE A 94 17.29 13.75 16.95
N GLU A 95 17.34 14.85 17.71
CA GLU A 95 17.14 16.19 17.17
C GLU A 95 18.16 16.49 16.05
N GLN A 96 19.44 16.24 16.30
CA GLN A 96 20.50 16.45 15.31
C GLN A 96 20.36 15.50 14.13
N LEU A 97 20.05 14.22 14.37
CA LEU A 97 19.84 13.24 13.30
C LEU A 97 18.78 13.75 12.30
N LEU A 98 17.69 14.30 12.82
CA LEU A 98 16.59 14.81 11.99
C LEU A 98 16.92 16.13 11.29
N GLN A 99 17.74 16.97 11.91
CA GLN A 99 18.26 18.18 11.27
C GLN A 99 19.23 17.84 10.13
N ASP A 100 20.13 16.88 10.34
CA ASP A 100 21.14 16.46 9.37
C ASP A 100 20.54 15.61 8.25
N ASN A 101 19.60 14.71 8.58
CA ASN A 101 18.98 13.80 7.64
C ASN A 101 17.49 13.53 7.99
N PRO A 102 16.58 14.43 7.59
CA PRO A 102 15.14 14.25 7.86
C PRO A 102 14.53 13.05 7.13
N ALA A 103 15.16 12.57 6.05
CA ALA A 103 14.65 11.45 5.27
C ALA A 103 14.73 10.10 6.00
N VAL A 104 15.50 10.00 7.09
CA VAL A 104 15.60 8.76 7.88
C VAL A 104 14.24 8.31 8.40
N VAL A 105 13.38 9.27 8.78
CA VAL A 105 12.04 9.01 9.32
C VAL A 105 11.07 8.50 8.25
N ALA A 106 11.35 8.75 6.97
CA ALA A 106 10.53 8.28 5.85
C ALA A 106 10.76 6.78 5.55
N SER A 107 11.82 6.18 6.10
CA SER A 107 12.03 4.74 5.95
C SER A 107 11.00 3.96 6.76
N ASN A 108 10.38 2.95 6.11
CA ASN A 108 9.21 2.26 6.65
C ASN A 108 9.45 1.57 8.00
N ASP A 109 10.68 1.15 8.28
CA ASP A 109 11.00 0.36 9.45
C ASP A 109 11.72 1.13 10.56
N PHE A 110 12.30 2.31 10.27
CA PHE A 110 13.12 3.04 11.25
C PHE A 110 12.37 3.41 12.52
N ILE A 111 11.14 3.92 12.41
CA ILE A 111 10.33 4.27 13.59
C ILE A 111 9.95 3.01 14.39
N GLY A 112 9.62 1.92 13.70
CA GLY A 112 9.27 0.65 14.33
C GLY A 112 10.47 0.01 15.06
N ASP A 113 11.65 0.08 14.45
CA ASP A 113 12.90 -0.42 15.03
C ASP A 113 13.35 0.47 16.20
N THR A 114 13.23 1.79 16.07
CA THR A 114 13.45 2.74 17.17
C THR A 114 12.54 2.44 18.34
N LEU A 115 11.23 2.24 18.09
CA LEU A 115 10.28 1.89 19.14
C LEU A 115 10.65 0.56 19.81
N ARG A 116 11.06 -0.45 19.04
CA ARG A 116 11.48 -1.75 19.59
C ARG A 116 12.72 -1.60 20.49
N ALA A 117 13.72 -0.85 20.03
CA ALA A 117 14.92 -0.57 20.81
C ALA A 117 14.61 0.20 22.10
N LEU A 118 13.70 1.19 22.03
CA LEU A 118 13.23 1.93 23.20
C LEU A 118 12.49 1.01 24.18
N VAL A 119 11.63 0.11 23.71
CA VAL A 119 10.94 -0.87 24.58
C VAL A 119 11.96 -1.79 25.26
N GLU A 120 12.94 -2.31 24.50
CA GLU A 120 13.98 -3.20 25.01
C GLU A 120 14.82 -2.56 26.12
N VAL A 121 15.37 -1.36 25.87
CA VAL A 121 16.20 -0.67 26.87
C VAL A 121 15.38 -0.24 28.09
N THR A 122 14.14 0.18 27.89
CA THR A 122 13.33 0.69 29.01
C THR A 122 12.85 -0.42 29.91
N ASN A 123 12.44 -1.56 29.34
CA ASN A 123 12.11 -2.75 30.13
C ASN A 123 13.33 -3.24 30.93
N TYR A 124 14.52 -3.20 30.33
CA TYR A 124 15.77 -3.51 31.03
C TYR A 124 16.00 -2.56 32.22
N LEU A 125 15.85 -1.25 32.03
CA LEU A 125 16.00 -0.26 33.10
C LEU A 125 14.94 -0.43 34.20
N HIS A 126 13.68 -0.68 33.83
CA HIS A 126 12.58 -0.92 34.77
C HIS A 126 12.84 -2.14 35.64
N ALA A 127 13.44 -3.21 35.09
CA ALA A 127 13.85 -4.39 35.86
C ALA A 127 14.93 -4.08 36.90
N GLN A 128 15.75 -3.04 36.67
CA GLN A 128 16.74 -2.52 37.62
C GLN A 128 16.15 -1.44 38.56
N GLY A 129 14.86 -1.15 38.45
CA GLY A 129 14.18 -0.09 39.22
C GLY A 129 14.48 1.34 38.76
N ILE A 130 15.12 1.50 37.60
CA ILE A 130 15.51 2.78 37.01
C ILE A 130 14.44 3.21 36.01
N ARG A 131 14.02 4.47 36.07
CA ARG A 131 13.11 5.10 35.10
C ARG A 131 13.86 6.21 34.39
N HIS A 132 13.76 6.25 33.06
CA HIS A 132 14.52 7.24 32.30
C HIS A 132 13.85 8.62 32.37
N VAL A 133 12.53 8.68 32.55
CA VAL A 133 11.65 9.83 32.79
C VAL A 133 11.53 10.79 31.62
N CYS A 134 12.60 11.06 30.88
CA CYS A 134 12.62 12.08 29.83
C CYS A 134 13.16 11.51 28.52
N TYR A 135 12.26 10.96 27.69
CA TYR A 135 12.56 10.60 26.31
C TYR A 135 12.25 11.82 25.42
N SER A 136 13.24 12.66 25.19
CA SER A 136 13.15 13.79 24.27
C SER A 136 14.09 13.58 23.08
N PRO A 137 13.87 14.31 21.97
CA PRO A 137 14.80 14.28 20.83
C PRO A 137 16.23 14.68 21.21
N ARG A 138 16.41 15.40 22.32
CA ARG A 138 17.72 15.77 22.84
C ARG A 138 18.35 14.65 23.65
N THR A 139 17.59 13.97 24.50
CA THR A 139 18.10 12.96 25.45
C THR A 139 18.26 11.56 24.87
N VAL A 140 17.53 11.24 23.81
CA VAL A 140 17.69 9.99 23.06
C VAL A 140 18.75 10.19 21.98
N PHE A 141 19.78 9.34 22.01
CA PHE A 141 20.86 9.36 21.03
C PHE A 141 20.74 8.21 20.02
N VAL A 142 21.42 8.38 18.90
CA VAL A 142 21.70 7.34 17.91
C VAL A 142 23.20 7.20 17.72
N ARG A 143 23.65 5.97 17.52
CA ARG A 143 25.01 5.68 17.09
C ARG A 143 25.12 5.87 15.57
N LYS A 144 26.05 6.71 15.14
CA LYS A 144 26.29 6.99 13.71
C LYS A 144 26.86 5.75 13.04
N GLY A 145 26.14 5.20 12.07
CA GLY A 145 26.55 4.02 11.29
C GLY A 145 25.44 2.98 11.21
N ASP A 146 24.96 2.51 12.37
CA ASP A 146 23.88 1.53 12.50
C ASP A 146 22.55 2.14 12.96
N ASN A 147 22.55 3.43 13.34
CA ASN A 147 21.41 4.14 13.93
C ASN A 147 20.85 3.45 15.19
N GLY A 148 21.69 2.70 15.91
CA GLY A 148 21.29 2.06 17.17
C GLY A 148 20.93 3.11 18.21
N VAL A 149 19.76 2.95 18.86
CA VAL A 149 19.30 3.85 19.93
C VAL A 149 20.20 3.70 21.15
N MET A 150 20.60 4.83 21.72
CA MET A 150 21.49 4.91 22.88
C MET A 150 20.93 5.91 23.90
N LEU A 151 20.89 5.54 25.18
CA LEU A 151 20.52 6.42 26.29
C LEU A 151 21.75 6.80 27.11
N LEU A 152 21.80 8.05 27.57
CA LEU A 152 22.92 8.56 28.34
C LEU A 152 22.60 8.63 29.85
N SER A 153 21.67 9.50 30.26
CA SER A 153 21.35 9.77 31.67
C SER A 153 19.88 9.48 31.98
N HIS A 154 19.56 9.04 33.20
CA HIS A 154 18.22 8.63 33.64
C HIS A 154 17.65 9.56 34.70
N GLY A 155 16.42 10.03 34.48
CA GLY A 155 15.77 11.00 35.36
C GLY A 155 15.39 10.48 36.74
N SER A 156 15.26 9.17 36.97
CA SER A 156 14.86 8.63 38.28
C SER A 156 15.82 8.98 39.42
N PHE A 157 17.10 9.23 39.13
CA PHE A 157 18.08 9.67 40.13
C PHE A 157 17.84 11.11 40.59
N TYR A 158 17.16 11.92 39.78
CA TYR A 158 17.00 13.36 39.96
C TYR A 158 15.62 13.79 40.46
N LEU A 159 14.75 12.83 40.81
CA LEU A 159 13.40 13.10 41.34
C LEU A 159 13.41 13.90 42.66
N GLY A 160 14.53 13.90 43.39
CA GLY A 160 14.68 14.67 44.63
C GLY A 160 14.99 16.16 44.44
N ILE A 161 15.12 16.66 43.21
CA ILE A 161 15.33 18.08 42.92
C ILE A 161 14.02 18.84 43.12
N ASP A 162 14.06 19.98 43.84
CA ASP A 162 12.87 20.74 44.24
C ASP A 162 12.01 21.22 43.05
N ASP A 163 12.64 21.76 42.00
CA ASP A 163 11.94 22.25 40.81
C ASP A 163 12.27 21.39 39.59
N GLN A 164 11.43 20.38 39.35
CA GLN A 164 11.53 19.49 38.20
C GLN A 164 11.31 20.23 36.87
N ARG A 165 10.44 21.25 36.83
CA ARG A 165 10.20 22.02 35.60
C ARG A 165 11.42 22.83 35.20
N LEU A 166 12.08 23.47 36.18
CA LEU A 166 13.32 24.20 35.93
C LEU A 166 14.46 23.26 35.54
N PHE A 167 14.55 22.08 36.15
CA PHE A 167 15.58 21.08 35.82
C PHE A 167 15.46 20.57 34.37
N TYR A 168 14.26 20.19 33.93
CA TYR A 168 14.06 19.70 32.57
C TYR A 168 13.94 20.82 31.52
N GLY A 169 13.57 22.05 31.92
CA GLY A 169 13.50 23.20 31.03
C GLY A 169 12.60 22.94 29.81
N ASP A 170 13.15 23.08 28.61
CA ASP A 170 12.43 22.84 27.35
C ASP A 170 12.01 21.36 27.18
N ASP A 171 12.76 20.43 27.78
CA ASP A 171 12.46 19.00 27.74
C ASP A 171 11.28 18.62 28.66
N ALA A 172 10.82 19.53 29.53
CA ALA A 172 9.66 19.29 30.40
C ALA A 172 8.38 18.97 29.62
N ALA A 173 8.28 19.37 28.35
CA ALA A 173 7.16 19.01 27.47
C ALA A 173 7.05 17.48 27.20
N TYR A 174 8.15 16.75 27.36
CA TYR A 174 8.22 15.30 27.20
C TYR A 174 8.08 14.56 28.53
N VAL A 175 8.14 15.26 29.66
CA VAL A 175 8.08 14.66 30.99
C VAL A 175 6.63 14.53 31.43
N ALA A 176 6.31 13.38 32.04
CA ALA A 176 4.96 13.11 32.51
C ALA A 176 4.52 14.11 33.61
N PRO A 177 3.24 14.56 33.60
CA PRO A 177 2.77 15.62 34.49
C PRO A 177 2.89 15.25 35.98
N GLU A 178 2.74 13.97 36.33
CA GLU A 178 2.92 13.48 37.69
C GLU A 178 4.36 13.65 38.19
N VAL A 179 5.37 13.54 37.31
CA VAL A 179 6.77 13.77 37.67
C VAL A 179 7.01 15.25 37.95
N LEU A 180 6.48 16.13 37.09
CA LEU A 180 6.63 17.58 37.24
C LEU A 180 5.92 18.14 38.48
N ASN A 181 4.90 17.44 38.97
CA ASN A 181 4.11 17.83 40.13
C ASN A 181 4.48 17.05 41.41
N HIS A 182 5.59 16.31 41.42
CA HIS A 182 6.03 15.49 42.58
C HIS A 182 4.99 14.47 43.04
N GLY A 183 4.25 13.89 42.11
CA GLY A 183 3.28 12.82 42.33
C GLY A 183 3.94 11.45 42.50
N ALA A 184 3.11 10.40 42.57
CA ALA A 184 3.58 9.02 42.58
C ALA A 184 4.11 8.64 41.19
N VAL A 185 5.44 8.50 41.08
CA VAL A 185 6.12 8.14 39.83
C VAL A 185 6.24 6.63 39.73
N ASP A 186 5.61 6.05 38.70
CA ASP A 186 5.73 4.65 38.33
C ASP A 186 6.31 4.49 36.91
N ASN A 187 6.34 3.26 36.40
CA ASN A 187 6.91 2.96 35.08
C ASN A 187 6.11 3.58 33.91
N ARG A 188 4.89 4.06 34.16
CA ARG A 188 4.01 4.67 33.14
C ARG A 188 4.43 6.10 32.80
N CYS A 189 5.34 6.71 33.58
CA CYS A 189 5.96 7.97 33.19
C CYS A 189 6.76 7.81 31.89
N ASP A 190 7.49 6.71 31.74
CA ASP A 190 8.30 6.44 30.55
C ASP A 190 7.43 6.15 29.32
N VAL A 191 6.25 5.53 29.52
CA VAL A 191 5.24 5.33 28.47
C VAL A 191 4.76 6.68 27.93
N TYR A 192 4.48 7.64 28.82
CA TYR A 192 4.08 8.99 28.41
C TYR A 192 5.19 9.68 27.62
N SER A 193 6.41 9.66 28.14
CA SER A 193 7.56 10.33 27.53
C SER A 193 7.90 9.74 26.15
N ILE A 194 7.85 8.41 26.00
CA ILE A 194 8.02 7.75 24.69
C ILE A 194 6.86 8.11 23.75
N GLY A 195 5.62 8.22 24.27
CA GLY A 195 4.48 8.71 23.50
C GLY A 195 4.74 10.12 22.92
N LYS A 196 5.23 11.05 23.74
CA LYS A 196 5.60 12.42 23.32
C LYS A 196 6.74 12.43 22.32
N PHE A 197 7.73 11.57 22.51
CA PHE A 197 8.82 11.38 21.55
C PHE A 197 8.31 10.90 20.19
N LEU A 198 7.43 9.90 20.14
CA LEU A 198 6.80 9.45 18.90
C LEU A 198 5.96 10.55 18.25
N GLU A 199 5.19 11.31 19.04
CA GLU A 199 4.45 12.50 18.59
C GLU A 199 5.37 13.48 17.84
N TYR A 200 6.58 13.71 18.36
CA TYR A 200 7.59 14.55 17.72
C TYR A 200 8.15 13.95 16.42
N LEU A 201 8.47 12.65 16.40
CA LEU A 201 8.95 11.97 15.17
C LEU A 201 7.91 12.04 14.05
N PHE A 202 6.64 11.87 14.40
CA PHE A 202 5.51 11.99 13.49
C PHE A 202 5.04 13.43 13.24
N ALA A 203 5.68 14.45 13.83
CA ALA A 203 5.50 15.82 13.37
C ALA A 203 6.27 16.08 12.06
N HIS A 204 7.33 15.31 11.83
CA HIS A 204 8.20 15.39 10.65
C HIS A 204 7.80 14.41 9.53
N SER A 205 6.81 13.55 9.78
CA SER A 205 6.33 12.53 8.84
C SER A 205 4.82 12.31 9.01
N SER A 206 4.15 11.66 8.04
CA SER A 206 2.72 11.36 8.21
C SER A 206 2.51 10.23 9.23
N MET A 207 1.79 10.50 10.33
CA MET A 207 1.49 9.49 11.35
C MET A 207 0.52 8.39 10.83
N PRO A 208 0.96 7.13 10.74
CA PRO A 208 0.09 6.02 10.37
C PRO A 208 -1.02 5.79 11.41
N ILE A 209 -2.13 5.20 10.97
CA ILE A 209 -3.34 5.04 11.79
C ILE A 209 -3.08 4.11 12.99
N GLU A 210 -2.21 3.12 12.82
CA GLU A 210 -1.80 2.17 13.86
C GLU A 210 -1.11 2.86 15.05
N TYR A 211 -0.32 3.90 14.80
CA TYR A 211 0.36 4.68 15.84
C TYR A 211 -0.56 5.70 16.49
N ARG A 212 -1.48 6.31 15.72
CA ARG A 212 -2.29 7.45 16.18
C ARG A 212 -3.02 7.22 17.50
N GLN A 213 -3.70 6.09 17.64
CA GLN A 213 -4.43 5.80 18.88
C GLN A 213 -3.52 5.30 20.00
N ALA A 214 -2.43 4.60 19.66
CA ALA A 214 -1.45 4.15 20.64
C ALA A 214 -0.75 5.36 21.27
N VAL A 215 -0.27 6.29 20.45
CA VAL A 215 0.37 7.54 20.90
C VAL A 215 -0.61 8.38 21.72
N LYS A 216 -1.83 8.60 21.23
CA LYS A 216 -2.87 9.34 21.98
C LYS A 216 -3.15 8.75 23.36
N ARG A 217 -3.19 7.42 23.48
CA ARG A 217 -3.39 6.76 24.77
C ARG A 217 -2.16 6.87 25.67
N ALA A 218 -0.96 6.72 25.10
CA ALA A 218 0.30 6.84 25.83
C ALA A 218 0.47 8.24 26.42
N THR A 219 0.06 9.28 25.69
CA THR A 219 0.18 10.70 26.10
C THR A 219 -1.00 11.22 26.93
N SER A 220 -1.80 10.34 27.54
CA SER A 220 -2.90 10.72 28.45
C SER A 220 -2.34 11.37 29.73
N GLU A 221 -2.98 12.43 30.24
CA GLU A 221 -2.52 13.13 31.45
C GLU A 221 -2.55 12.22 32.68
N SER A 222 -3.64 11.47 32.86
CA SER A 222 -3.80 10.47 33.92
C SER A 222 -2.94 9.22 33.68
N PRO A 223 -2.07 8.80 34.63
CA PRO A 223 -1.28 7.57 34.51
C PRO A 223 -2.12 6.30 34.37
N GLU A 224 -3.31 6.27 34.96
CA GLU A 224 -4.26 5.15 34.89
C GLU A 224 -4.81 4.87 33.49
N ASP A 225 -4.92 5.89 32.65
CA ASP A 225 -5.47 5.76 31.29
C ASP A 225 -4.43 5.27 30.26
N ARG A 226 -3.14 5.29 30.65
CA ARG A 226 -2.02 4.89 29.80
C ARG A 226 -1.93 3.37 29.65
N PHE A 227 -0.85 2.91 29.01
CA PHE A 227 -0.50 1.51 29.03
C PHE A 227 0.26 1.19 30.33
N ASP A 228 0.02 0.02 30.90
CA ASP A 228 0.71 -0.43 32.11
C ASP A 228 2.21 -0.69 31.85
N SER A 229 2.54 -1.09 30.61
CA SER A 229 3.90 -1.38 30.16
C SER A 229 4.14 -0.90 28.73
N LEU A 230 5.42 -0.76 28.36
CA LEU A 230 5.83 -0.44 26.99
C LEU A 230 5.60 -1.61 26.02
N ASP A 231 5.62 -2.85 26.51
CA ASP A 231 5.25 -4.02 25.71
C ASP A 231 3.80 -3.93 25.23
N ASP A 232 2.89 -3.44 26.07
CA ASP A 232 1.48 -3.31 25.69
C ASP A 232 1.27 -2.21 24.65
N LEU A 233 2.07 -1.14 24.71
CA LEU A 233 2.11 -0.12 23.67
C LEU A 233 2.60 -0.73 22.33
N LEU A 234 3.70 -1.49 22.35
CA LEU A 234 4.24 -2.14 21.16
C LEU A 234 3.24 -3.14 20.57
N ARG A 235 2.63 -3.98 21.41
CA ARG A 235 1.58 -4.93 20.99
C ARG A 235 0.36 -4.23 20.41
N ALA A 236 -0.06 -3.10 20.98
CA ALA A 236 -1.19 -2.33 20.48
C ALA A 236 -0.94 -1.81 19.05
N VAL A 237 0.28 -1.35 18.76
CA VAL A 237 0.69 -0.94 17.41
C VAL A 237 0.74 -2.15 16.47
N GLN A 238 1.39 -3.23 16.87
CA GLN A 238 1.54 -4.44 16.05
C GLN A 238 0.20 -5.10 15.71
N ARG A 239 -0.71 -5.21 16.67
CA ARG A 239 -2.05 -5.79 16.48
C ARG A 239 -2.89 -4.99 15.49
N ARG A 240 -2.73 -3.68 15.46
CA ARG A 240 -3.42 -2.81 14.48
C ARG A 240 -2.80 -2.94 13.10
N ARG A 241 -1.47 -2.96 13.02
CA ARG A 241 -0.76 -3.17 11.76
C ARG A 241 -1.15 -4.50 11.12
N SER A 242 -1.20 -5.59 11.91
CA SER A 242 -1.64 -6.90 11.41
C SER A 242 -3.12 -6.90 10.99
N ALA A 243 -4.01 -6.29 11.78
CA ALA A 243 -5.42 -6.16 11.40
C ALA A 243 -5.61 -5.38 10.10
N LEU A 244 -4.89 -4.27 9.91
CA LEU A 244 -4.91 -3.49 8.67
C LEU A 244 -4.38 -4.33 7.49
N HIS A 245 -3.27 -5.04 7.66
CA HIS A 245 -2.76 -5.93 6.63
C HIS A 245 -3.75 -7.05 6.29
N SER A 246 -4.40 -7.68 7.28
CA SER A 246 -5.42 -8.71 7.06
C SER A 246 -6.64 -8.19 6.28
N VAL A 247 -7.08 -6.96 6.55
CA VAL A 247 -8.18 -6.32 5.80
C VAL A 247 -7.75 -6.07 4.35
N VAL A 248 -6.52 -5.59 4.14
CA VAL A 248 -5.98 -5.36 2.79
C VAL A 248 -5.83 -6.67 2.03
N THR A 249 -5.29 -7.73 2.65
CA THR A 249 -5.15 -9.03 1.98
C THR A 249 -6.50 -9.65 1.67
N LEU A 250 -7.49 -9.51 2.55
CA LEU A 250 -8.86 -9.95 2.28
C LEU A 250 -9.49 -9.19 1.10
N ALA A 251 -9.29 -7.87 1.03
CA ALA A 251 -9.78 -7.05 -0.07
C ALA A 251 -9.13 -7.46 -1.40
N ILE A 252 -7.82 -7.69 -1.42
CA ILE A 252 -7.10 -8.18 -2.61
C ILE A 252 -7.63 -9.57 -3.01
N ALA A 253 -7.80 -10.48 -2.06
CA ALA A 253 -8.35 -11.81 -2.31
C ALA A 253 -9.78 -11.75 -2.87
N ALA A 254 -10.62 -10.82 -2.39
CA ALA A 254 -11.96 -10.61 -2.91
C ALA A 254 -11.95 -10.09 -4.35
N VAL A 255 -11.06 -9.14 -4.67
CA VAL A 255 -10.89 -8.63 -6.05
C VAL A 255 -10.41 -9.75 -6.98
N VAL A 256 -9.45 -10.55 -6.55
CA VAL A 256 -8.95 -11.70 -7.32
C VAL A 256 -10.07 -12.74 -7.51
N ALA A 257 -10.85 -13.05 -6.47
CA ALA A 257 -11.97 -13.97 -6.57
C ALA A 257 -13.04 -13.47 -7.55
N LEU A 258 -13.40 -12.18 -7.51
CA LEU A 258 -14.32 -11.58 -8.47
C LEU A 258 -13.79 -11.65 -9.90
N PHE A 259 -12.48 -11.44 -10.09
CA PHE A 259 -11.84 -11.58 -11.39
C PHE A 259 -11.88 -13.02 -11.90
N CYS A 260 -11.58 -14.01 -11.04
CA CYS A 260 -11.69 -15.43 -11.37
C CYS A 260 -13.13 -15.85 -11.69
N VAL A 261 -14.12 -15.34 -10.95
CA VAL A 261 -15.55 -15.58 -11.22
C VAL A 261 -15.94 -14.98 -12.57
N GLY A 262 -15.50 -13.75 -12.88
CA GLY A 262 -15.71 -13.14 -14.19
C GLY A 262 -15.14 -13.97 -15.34
N ILE A 263 -13.90 -14.47 -15.18
CA ILE A 263 -13.27 -15.39 -16.14
C ILE A 263 -14.04 -16.71 -16.26
N TYR A 264 -14.52 -17.26 -15.15
CA TYR A 264 -15.29 -18.50 -15.14
C TYR A 264 -16.59 -18.36 -15.94
N PHE A 265 -17.34 -17.28 -15.75
CA PHE A 265 -18.57 -17.02 -16.52
C PHE A 265 -18.31 -16.74 -18.00
N ASP A 266 -17.14 -16.19 -18.36
CA ASP A 266 -16.74 -15.97 -19.75
C ASP A 266 -16.32 -17.28 -20.46
N LEU A 267 -15.65 -18.19 -19.74
CA LEU A 267 -15.19 -19.48 -20.27
C LEU A 267 -16.25 -20.58 -20.27
N PHE A 268 -17.22 -20.53 -19.36
CA PHE A 268 -18.29 -21.53 -19.24
C PHE A 268 -19.66 -20.88 -19.50
N PRO A 269 -20.06 -20.70 -20.77
CA PRO A 269 -21.40 -20.24 -21.11
C PRO A 269 -22.46 -21.21 -20.57
N GLU A 270 -23.58 -20.65 -20.10
CA GLU A 270 -24.70 -21.40 -19.49
C GLU A 270 -25.02 -22.67 -20.30
N SER A 271 -24.96 -23.82 -19.63
CA SER A 271 -25.49 -25.05 -20.19
C SER A 271 -26.99 -24.86 -20.41
N HIS A 272 -27.39 -24.65 -21.67
CA HIS A 272 -28.80 -24.72 -22.05
C HIS A 272 -29.37 -26.02 -21.48
N GLU A 273 -30.46 -25.91 -20.69
CA GLU A 273 -31.22 -27.07 -20.26
C GLU A 273 -31.56 -27.88 -21.50
N VAL A 274 -30.94 -29.06 -21.64
CA VAL A 274 -31.39 -30.01 -22.65
C VAL A 274 -32.76 -30.44 -22.18
N GLU A 275 -33.79 -29.87 -22.79
CA GLU A 275 -35.17 -30.26 -22.58
C GLU A 275 -35.25 -31.77 -22.83
N PHE A 276 -35.27 -32.55 -21.75
CA PHE A 276 -35.48 -33.98 -21.83
C PHE A 276 -36.89 -34.17 -22.37
N VAL A 277 -36.99 -34.35 -23.69
CA VAL A 277 -38.23 -34.77 -24.34
C VAL A 277 -38.65 -36.03 -23.59
N LYS A 278 -39.74 -35.90 -22.82
CA LYS A 278 -40.36 -37.05 -22.17
C LYS A 278 -40.55 -38.09 -23.28
N PRO A 279 -40.03 -39.32 -23.14
CA PRO A 279 -40.30 -40.34 -24.14
C PRO A 279 -41.80 -40.40 -24.32
N ALA A 280 -42.25 -40.35 -25.58
CA ALA A 280 -43.67 -40.40 -25.93
C ALA A 280 -44.34 -41.49 -25.09
N PRO A 281 -45.54 -41.23 -24.52
CA PRO A 281 -46.21 -42.22 -23.71
C PRO A 281 -46.25 -43.51 -24.51
N ARG A 282 -45.66 -44.59 -23.97
CA ARG A 282 -45.89 -45.92 -24.53
C ARG A 282 -47.40 -46.06 -24.60
N GLN A 283 -47.94 -46.07 -25.81
CA GLN A 283 -49.29 -46.56 -26.02
C GLN A 283 -49.32 -47.91 -25.34
N GLN A 284 -50.22 -48.05 -24.37
CA GLN A 284 -50.55 -49.34 -23.79
C GLN A 284 -50.99 -50.20 -24.96
N ILE A 285 -50.10 -51.06 -25.43
CA ILE A 285 -50.49 -52.23 -26.19
C ILE A 285 -50.79 -53.25 -25.10
N ASP A 286 -51.95 -53.13 -24.48
CA ASP A 286 -52.62 -54.26 -23.86
C ASP A 286 -54.04 -54.29 -24.42
N ASP A 287 -54.43 -55.51 -24.80
CA ASP A 287 -55.74 -55.97 -25.21
C ASP A 287 -56.26 -55.55 -26.59
N LEU A 288 -55.63 -56.09 -27.63
CA LEU A 288 -56.35 -56.58 -28.82
C LEU A 288 -55.57 -57.75 -29.47
N ILE A 289 -55.42 -58.83 -28.70
CA ILE A 289 -55.37 -60.18 -29.27
C ILE A 289 -56.79 -60.74 -29.13
N ASP A 290 -57.74 -60.23 -29.91
CA ASP A 290 -58.94 -60.97 -30.34
C ASP A 290 -59.73 -60.09 -31.32
N ASP A 291 -59.43 -60.23 -32.62
CA ASP A 291 -60.44 -60.38 -33.67
C ASP A 291 -59.78 -60.33 -35.05
N GLY A 292 -59.88 -61.46 -35.76
CA GLY A 292 -59.95 -61.57 -37.21
C GLY A 292 -58.98 -60.76 -38.07
N PHE A 293 -57.82 -61.35 -38.35
CA PHE A 293 -56.98 -60.93 -39.49
C PHE A 293 -57.67 -61.28 -40.82
N ASP A 294 -58.13 -60.28 -41.57
CA ASP A 294 -58.70 -60.47 -42.92
C ASP A 294 -57.68 -60.01 -43.99
N PRO A 295 -57.08 -60.92 -44.79
CA PRO A 295 -56.00 -60.59 -45.74
C PRO A 295 -56.45 -59.88 -47.02
N ALA A 296 -57.65 -59.28 -47.04
CA ALA A 296 -58.28 -58.71 -48.23
C ALA A 296 -58.26 -57.17 -48.31
N GLU A 297 -57.81 -56.44 -47.28
CA GLU A 297 -57.66 -54.98 -47.33
C GLU A 297 -56.24 -54.52 -47.75
N LEU A 298 -55.58 -55.29 -48.63
CA LEU A 298 -54.42 -54.82 -49.37
C LEU A 298 -54.88 -53.87 -50.50
N GLY A 299 -55.34 -52.69 -50.10
CA GLY A 299 -55.71 -51.59 -50.99
C GLY A 299 -54.50 -50.74 -51.35
N VAL A 300 -53.90 -51.03 -52.49
CA VAL A 300 -52.91 -50.16 -53.14
C VAL A 300 -53.57 -48.83 -53.51
N THR A 301 -53.12 -47.71 -52.92
CA THR A 301 -53.34 -46.37 -53.47
C THR A 301 -52.06 -45.54 -53.44
N ASN A 302 -51.41 -45.53 -54.61
CA ASN A 302 -50.80 -44.42 -55.33
C ASN A 302 -50.05 -43.33 -54.56
N ALA A 303 -48.78 -43.21 -54.95
CA ALA A 303 -48.02 -41.98 -54.99
C ALA A 303 -48.81 -40.90 -55.76
N ASP A 304 -49.36 -39.94 -55.03
CA ASP A 304 -49.44 -38.53 -55.42
C ASP A 304 -50.18 -37.77 -54.31
N SER A 305 -49.40 -37.20 -53.40
CA SER A 305 -49.82 -36.08 -52.56
C SER A 305 -48.55 -35.38 -52.06
N VAL A 306 -47.96 -34.61 -52.98
CA VAL A 306 -47.14 -33.44 -52.66
C VAL A 306 -48.03 -32.52 -51.79
N GLY A 307 -47.99 -32.75 -50.48
CA GLY A 307 -48.70 -31.97 -49.48
C GLY A 307 -47.82 -30.81 -49.03
N GLN A 308 -48.16 -29.63 -49.54
CA GLN A 308 -47.70 -28.29 -49.18
C GLN A 308 -46.96 -28.20 -47.84
N ILE A 309 -45.64 -28.06 -47.90
CA ILE A 309 -44.86 -27.51 -46.78
C ILE A 309 -45.34 -26.08 -46.60
N ASP A 310 -45.75 -25.75 -45.37
CA ASP A 310 -46.16 -24.42 -44.92
C ASP A 310 -45.13 -23.36 -45.36
N THR A 311 -45.43 -22.71 -46.47
CA THR A 311 -44.59 -21.67 -47.10
C THR A 311 -44.46 -20.44 -46.21
N SER A 312 -45.35 -20.27 -45.23
CA SER A 312 -45.32 -19.19 -44.24
C SER A 312 -44.25 -19.39 -43.17
N VAL A 313 -44.13 -20.60 -42.62
CA VAL A 313 -43.20 -20.90 -41.52
C VAL A 313 -41.76 -20.91 -42.02
N GLN A 314 -41.50 -21.48 -43.20
CA GLN A 314 -40.15 -21.49 -43.79
C GLN A 314 -39.67 -20.10 -44.21
N ALA A 315 -40.58 -19.21 -44.64
CA ALA A 315 -40.28 -17.81 -44.92
C ALA A 315 -39.90 -17.03 -43.65
N ASP A 316 -40.58 -17.29 -42.53
CA ASP A 316 -40.29 -16.63 -41.24
C ASP A 316 -38.92 -17.03 -40.67
N TYR A 317 -38.51 -18.29 -40.83
CA TYR A 317 -37.16 -18.73 -40.44
C TYR A 317 -36.07 -18.13 -41.33
N GLN A 318 -36.31 -18.06 -42.64
CA GLN A 318 -35.38 -17.42 -43.57
C GLN A 318 -35.26 -15.91 -43.30
N ALA A 319 -36.35 -15.21 -43.02
CA ALA A 319 -36.35 -13.79 -42.68
C ALA A 319 -35.58 -13.49 -41.37
N LYS A 320 -35.69 -14.36 -40.36
CA LYS A 320 -34.93 -14.23 -39.11
C LYS A 320 -33.44 -14.51 -39.33
N GLY A 321 -33.07 -15.51 -40.12
CA GLY A 321 -31.69 -15.78 -40.51
C GLY A 321 -31.07 -14.61 -41.30
N GLU A 322 -31.81 -14.04 -42.25
CA GLU A 322 -31.40 -12.85 -43.00
C GLU A 322 -31.20 -11.62 -42.08
N ALA A 323 -32.07 -11.41 -41.10
CA ALA A 323 -31.96 -10.29 -40.16
C ALA A 323 -30.73 -10.42 -39.24
N ILE A 324 -30.44 -11.64 -38.75
CA ILE A 324 -29.26 -11.92 -37.92
C ILE A 324 -27.98 -11.72 -38.73
N PHE A 325 -27.95 -12.26 -39.96
CA PHE A 325 -26.82 -12.09 -40.88
C PHE A 325 -26.58 -10.62 -41.19
N ARG A 326 -27.63 -9.85 -41.55
CA ARG A 326 -27.54 -8.41 -41.84
C ARG A 326 -26.92 -7.62 -40.70
N LYS A 327 -27.34 -7.90 -39.45
CA LYS A 327 -26.83 -7.16 -38.28
C LYS A 327 -25.37 -7.51 -37.97
N ARG A 328 -25.02 -8.79 -37.97
CA ARG A 328 -23.65 -9.25 -37.66
C ARG A 328 -22.66 -8.87 -38.76
N TYR A 329 -23.04 -9.10 -40.02
CA TYR A 329 -22.20 -8.77 -41.16
C TYR A 329 -21.99 -7.26 -41.30
N ALA A 330 -23.00 -6.42 -41.05
CA ALA A 330 -22.82 -4.96 -41.10
C ALA A 330 -21.81 -4.45 -40.06
N ALA A 331 -21.81 -5.00 -38.84
CA ALA A 331 -20.87 -4.59 -37.79
C ALA A 331 -19.42 -4.98 -38.14
N GLU A 332 -19.20 -6.21 -38.63
CA GLU A 332 -17.86 -6.64 -39.06
C GLU A 332 -17.40 -5.94 -40.34
N ALA A 333 -18.32 -5.71 -41.29
CA ALA A 333 -18.01 -4.96 -42.50
C ALA A 333 -17.63 -3.51 -42.19
N GLU A 334 -18.31 -2.82 -41.26
CA GLU A 334 -17.94 -1.46 -40.85
C GLU A 334 -16.55 -1.41 -40.20
N ARG A 335 -16.22 -2.41 -39.37
CA ARG A 335 -14.87 -2.56 -38.77
C ARG A 335 -13.79 -2.71 -39.85
N ILE A 336 -13.97 -3.62 -40.80
CA ILE A 336 -12.97 -3.90 -41.83
C ILE A 336 -12.90 -2.76 -42.87
N LEU A 337 -14.03 -2.21 -43.31
CA LEU A 337 -14.08 -1.13 -44.28
C LEU A 337 -13.55 0.19 -43.72
N SER A 338 -13.66 0.45 -42.41
CA SER A 338 -13.05 1.64 -41.79
C SER A 338 -11.52 1.67 -41.92
N ASN A 339 -10.86 0.50 -41.92
CA ASN A 339 -9.41 0.41 -42.15
C ASN A 339 -9.04 0.75 -43.60
N ILE A 340 -9.94 0.46 -44.54
CA ILE A 340 -9.77 0.72 -45.98
C ILE A 340 -10.04 2.19 -46.32
N TYR A 341 -11.12 2.78 -45.77
CA TYR A 341 -11.55 4.16 -46.03
C TYR A 341 -10.92 5.16 -45.06
N ASN A 342 -9.59 5.21 -45.01
CA ASN A 342 -8.80 6.18 -44.23
C ASN A 342 -8.19 7.28 -45.12
N LYS A 343 -7.94 8.46 -44.52
CA LYS A 343 -7.54 9.72 -45.20
C LYS A 343 -6.27 9.60 -46.06
N GLU A 344 -5.39 8.64 -45.77
CA GLU A 344 -4.13 8.37 -46.49
C GLU A 344 -4.29 7.42 -47.70
N ASN A 345 -5.30 6.55 -47.70
CA ASN A 345 -5.48 5.51 -48.74
C ASN A 345 -6.36 5.97 -49.92
N MET A 346 -7.13 7.06 -49.75
CA MET A 346 -8.02 7.60 -50.79
C MET A 346 -7.32 8.46 -51.86
N SER A 347 -6.05 8.84 -51.68
CA SER A 347 -5.30 9.65 -52.65
C SER A 347 -4.61 8.84 -53.75
N ASN A 348 -4.67 7.50 -53.69
CA ASN A 348 -3.98 6.61 -54.62
C ASN A 348 -4.91 6.13 -55.74
N SER A 349 -4.34 5.87 -56.93
CA SER A 349 -5.13 5.44 -58.10
C SER A 349 -5.92 4.15 -57.82
N GLU A 350 -7.09 4.00 -58.45
CA GLU A 350 -8.01 2.86 -58.26
C GLU A 350 -7.32 1.49 -58.38
N LYS A 351 -6.31 1.39 -59.25
CA LYS A 351 -5.52 0.15 -59.43
C LYS A 351 -4.62 -0.15 -58.24
N GLN A 352 -4.04 0.87 -57.59
CA GLN A 352 -3.23 0.73 -56.39
C GLN A 352 -4.09 0.49 -55.14
N PHE A 353 -5.28 1.09 -55.09
CA PHE A 353 -6.26 0.83 -54.02
C PHE A 353 -6.72 -0.62 -54.02
N ARG A 354 -7.02 -1.20 -55.19
CA ARG A 354 -7.44 -2.61 -55.30
C ARG A 354 -6.30 -3.58 -54.97
N ALA A 355 -5.06 -3.25 -55.34
CA ALA A 355 -3.89 -4.09 -55.03
C ALA A 355 -3.50 -4.02 -53.54
N ALA A 356 -3.55 -2.84 -52.92
CA ALA A 356 -3.23 -2.66 -51.51
C ALA A 356 -4.25 -3.31 -50.57
N ASN A 357 -5.52 -3.40 -50.99
CA ASN A 357 -6.63 -3.87 -50.18
C ASN A 357 -7.11 -5.28 -50.56
N GLN A 358 -6.34 -6.03 -51.35
CA GLN A 358 -6.71 -7.37 -51.79
C GLN A 358 -6.85 -8.35 -50.60
N ALA A 359 -5.93 -8.28 -49.62
CA ALA A 359 -5.98 -9.09 -48.42
C ALA A 359 -7.21 -8.79 -47.55
N THR A 360 -7.62 -7.53 -47.45
CA THR A 360 -8.82 -7.13 -46.69
C THR A 360 -10.12 -7.55 -47.38
N LEU A 361 -10.13 -7.65 -48.71
CA LEU A 361 -11.27 -8.17 -49.47
C LEU A 361 -11.41 -9.68 -49.30
N GLU A 362 -10.29 -10.42 -49.28
CA GLU A 362 -10.28 -11.86 -48.99
C GLU A 362 -10.79 -12.15 -47.57
N GLU A 363 -10.45 -11.30 -46.59
CA GLU A 363 -10.96 -11.40 -45.22
C GLU A 363 -12.49 -11.18 -45.16
N LEU A 364 -13.01 -10.17 -45.86
CA LEU A 364 -14.45 -9.92 -45.97
C LEU A 364 -15.20 -11.09 -46.60
N MET A 365 -14.64 -11.72 -47.65
CA MET A 365 -15.23 -12.89 -48.30
C MET A 365 -15.24 -14.11 -47.37
N LYS A 366 -14.16 -14.33 -46.60
CA LYS A 366 -14.10 -15.42 -45.62
C LYS A 366 -15.13 -15.24 -44.50
N GLN A 367 -15.29 -14.02 -43.99
CA GLN A 367 -16.29 -13.70 -42.96
C GLN A 367 -17.72 -13.85 -43.48
N GLN A 368 -17.95 -13.48 -44.75
CA GLN A 368 -19.25 -13.66 -45.39
C GLN A 368 -19.63 -15.14 -45.49
N GLN A 369 -18.69 -16.00 -45.87
CA GLN A 369 -18.92 -17.44 -45.97
C GLN A 369 -19.24 -18.05 -44.59
N ALA A 370 -18.45 -17.73 -43.56
CA ALA A 370 -18.64 -18.26 -42.22
C ALA A 370 -19.99 -17.83 -41.61
N LEU A 371 -20.34 -16.54 -41.71
CA LEU A 371 -21.61 -16.02 -41.18
C LEU A 371 -22.82 -16.48 -42.02
N GLY A 372 -22.62 -16.74 -43.32
CA GLY A 372 -23.66 -17.28 -44.19
C GLY A 372 -24.01 -18.73 -43.85
N GLU A 373 -23.01 -19.55 -43.56
CA GLU A 373 -23.18 -20.94 -43.10
C GLU A 373 -23.84 -20.99 -41.71
N GLU A 374 -23.45 -20.13 -40.77
CA GLU A 374 -24.05 -20.04 -39.43
C GLU A 374 -25.53 -19.59 -39.47
N ALA A 375 -25.88 -18.70 -40.41
CA ALA A 375 -27.25 -18.20 -40.57
C ALA A 375 -28.16 -19.10 -41.42
N GLY A 376 -27.65 -20.23 -41.95
CA GLY A 376 -28.41 -21.15 -42.80
C GLY A 376 -28.81 -20.56 -44.15
N LEU A 377 -28.08 -19.55 -44.66
CA LEU A 377 -28.37 -18.87 -45.92
C LEU A 377 -27.64 -19.54 -47.08
N THR A 378 -28.27 -19.57 -48.26
CA THR A 378 -27.60 -20.03 -49.49
C THR A 378 -26.49 -19.05 -49.89
N MET A 379 -25.40 -19.56 -50.47
CA MET A 379 -24.23 -18.76 -50.85
C MET A 379 -24.59 -17.57 -51.76
N GLU A 380 -25.51 -17.77 -52.71
CA GLU A 380 -25.97 -16.69 -53.60
C GLU A 380 -26.72 -15.58 -52.85
N ARG A 381 -27.52 -15.95 -51.83
CA ARG A 381 -28.30 -15.00 -51.05
C ARG A 381 -27.43 -14.21 -50.07
N SER A 382 -26.44 -14.86 -49.45
CA SER A 382 -25.47 -14.18 -48.58
C SER A 382 -24.59 -13.20 -49.36
N GLN A 383 -24.21 -13.55 -50.60
CA GLN A 383 -23.46 -12.65 -51.51
C GLN A 383 -24.25 -11.39 -51.87
N LEU A 384 -25.51 -11.53 -52.27
CA LEU A 384 -26.35 -10.38 -52.60
C LEU A 384 -26.52 -9.42 -51.41
N ILE A 385 -26.81 -9.96 -50.22
CA ILE A 385 -26.99 -9.16 -49.00
C ILE A 385 -25.67 -8.51 -48.58
N ALA A 386 -24.55 -9.22 -48.68
CA ALA A 386 -23.23 -8.68 -48.38
C ALA A 386 -22.86 -7.52 -49.32
N THR A 387 -23.14 -7.66 -50.62
CA THR A 387 -22.88 -6.61 -51.61
C THR A 387 -23.71 -5.35 -51.31
N GLU A 388 -25.01 -5.51 -51.01
CA GLU A 388 -25.90 -4.42 -50.61
C GLU A 388 -25.41 -3.68 -49.35
N ILE A 389 -24.92 -4.42 -48.35
CA ILE A 389 -24.38 -3.85 -47.11
C ILE A 389 -23.06 -3.11 -47.36
N ILE A 390 -22.14 -3.70 -48.14
CA ILE A 390 -20.85 -3.09 -48.47
C ILE A 390 -21.05 -1.79 -49.25
N ASP A 391 -21.97 -1.76 -50.23
CA ASP A 391 -22.28 -0.56 -51.01
C ASP A 391 -22.86 0.54 -50.12
N ARG A 392 -23.81 0.18 -49.23
CA ARG A 392 -24.41 1.14 -48.29
C ARG A 392 -23.40 1.73 -47.31
N ILE A 393 -22.52 0.90 -46.74
CA ILE A 393 -21.46 1.36 -45.82
C ILE A 393 -20.42 2.19 -46.58
N SER A 394 -20.04 1.78 -47.79
CA SER A 394 -19.10 2.51 -48.63
C SER A 394 -19.63 3.89 -49.02
N GLU A 395 -20.92 4.01 -49.38
CA GLU A 395 -21.55 5.31 -49.64
C GLU A 395 -21.59 6.21 -48.40
N LYS A 396 -21.94 5.64 -47.23
CA LYS A 396 -21.96 6.36 -45.95
C LYS A 396 -20.58 6.93 -45.62
N MET A 397 -19.54 6.09 -45.69
CA MET A 397 -18.14 6.50 -45.42
C MET A 397 -17.64 7.55 -46.42
N LYS A 398 -17.96 7.40 -47.72
CA LYS A 398 -17.66 8.42 -48.74
C LYS A 398 -18.35 9.75 -48.47
N ARG A 399 -19.60 9.76 -47.99
CA ARG A 399 -20.33 11.00 -47.62
C ARG A 399 -19.77 11.65 -46.35
N GLU A 400 -19.46 10.88 -45.33
CA GLU A 400 -18.88 11.39 -44.07
C GLU A 400 -17.51 12.04 -44.28
N MET A 401 -16.70 11.48 -45.19
CA MET A 401 -15.40 12.06 -45.58
C MET A 401 -15.49 13.16 -46.65
N GLY A 402 -16.53 13.16 -47.48
CA GLY A 402 -16.81 14.23 -48.45
C GLY A 402 -17.38 15.50 -47.81
N GLY A 403 -18.10 15.37 -46.68
CA GLY A 403 -18.64 16.50 -45.92
C GLY A 403 -17.60 17.34 -45.18
N THR A 404 -16.40 16.80 -44.96
CA THR A 404 -15.28 17.48 -44.27
C THR A 404 -14.40 18.31 -45.21
N ASN A 405 -14.71 18.41 -46.51
CA ASN A 405 -13.95 19.17 -47.51
C ASN A 405 -14.67 20.44 -48.02
N SER A 406 -15.45 21.11 -47.17
CA SER A 406 -16.05 22.43 -47.48
C SER A 406 -15.60 23.55 -46.53
N ARG A 407 -14.31 23.57 -46.13
CA ARG A 407 -13.66 24.80 -45.66
C ARG A 407 -12.21 24.88 -46.14
N GLY A 408 -12.03 25.68 -47.19
CA GLY A 408 -10.83 26.48 -47.41
C GLY A 408 -9.65 25.79 -48.08
N ILE A 409 -9.55 25.93 -49.41
CA ILE A 409 -8.24 26.14 -50.05
C ILE A 409 -8.36 27.38 -50.95
N GLN A 410 -7.92 28.52 -50.41
CA GLN A 410 -7.25 29.53 -51.21
C GLN A 410 -5.92 28.95 -51.66
N LYS A 411 -5.76 28.73 -52.97
CA LYS A 411 -4.77 29.43 -53.80
C LYS A 411 -5.09 29.21 -55.26
#